data_AF-A0A972ZZP7-F1
#
_entry.id   AF-A0A972ZZP7-F1
#
_cell.length_a   1.000
_cell.length_b   1.000
_cell.length_c   1.000
_cell.angle_alpha   90.00
_cell.angle_beta   90.00
_cell.angle_gamma   90.00
#
_symmetry.space_group_name_H-M   'P 1'
#
loop_
_entity.id
_entity.type
_entity.pdbx_description
1 polymer ?
#
loop_
_entity_poly.entity_id
_entity_poly.type
_entity_poly.pdbx_seq_one_letter_code
_entity_poly.pdbx_strand_id
1 'polypeptide(L)'
;RWPARITSDSALQANTDSDLVFDVTDLLPTFCELAGVKTPLGIDGVSLAPTLIGAGHQRQRDFVIHEAGKYASLIRGNHKLVRSGASLELYDLGKDPTETTDISGTHAALVAELSTLLLGERVTEPRWSANTYHHWTGADGANLSDASNWSDYIYENKGIVYDTDSGAPRIPWVAKIENKHQTDQTAILDTDIETLSIEISGNTASGAEQTISFEPGRKLTGRNEIRLSPLSKVALNGGTLASIGWVDLCADATLTGFGTVDASLYNEGTLCITKGMTGLTVNGDYRQSANAALNVVVSGHTALTVKGTAAINGTLGCTLAPGILPQPGDRFTILTAHSVTGRFSNVQGMVEIAGQHFRILYTADTVELEKM
;
A
#
# COMPACT_ATOMS: atom_id res chain seq x y z
N ARG A 1 9.37 -20.70 23.48
CA ARG A 1 8.38 -20.13 24.42
C ARG A 1 8.41 -18.61 24.26
N TRP A 2 7.32 -18.02 23.78
CA TRP A 2 7.13 -16.56 23.78
C TRP A 2 6.67 -16.17 25.19
N PRO A 3 7.64 -15.86 26.07
CA PRO A 3 8.01 -14.48 26.41
C PRO A 3 9.45 -14.06 26.06
N ALA A 4 10.30 -14.95 25.54
CA ALA A 4 11.74 -14.69 25.39
C ALA A 4 12.15 -13.63 24.33
N ARG A 5 11.19 -13.10 23.58
CA ARG A 5 11.38 -12.09 22.52
C ARG A 5 10.90 -10.70 22.92
N ILE A 6 10.18 -10.61 24.05
CA ILE A 6 9.85 -9.35 24.71
C ILE A 6 10.96 -9.13 25.72
N THR A 7 11.84 -8.17 25.43
CA THR A 7 13.01 -7.85 26.25
C THR A 7 12.81 -6.50 26.95
N SER A 8 13.79 -6.06 27.74
CA SER A 8 13.84 -4.69 28.27
C SER A 8 13.92 -3.61 27.20
N ASP A 9 14.28 -3.99 25.96
CA ASP A 9 14.44 -3.06 24.84
C ASP A 9 13.20 -3.05 23.93
N SER A 10 12.21 -3.91 24.20
CA SER A 10 10.96 -3.95 23.45
C SER A 10 10.06 -2.77 23.80
N ALA A 11 9.26 -2.30 22.83
CA ALA A 11 8.33 -1.19 23.06
C ALA A 11 7.24 -1.54 24.09
N LEU A 12 6.79 -2.81 24.11
CA LEU A 12 5.88 -3.34 25.13
C LEU A 12 6.63 -4.26 26.12
N GLN A 13 7.52 -3.67 26.92
CA GLN A 13 8.28 -4.39 27.94
C GLN A 13 7.41 -4.83 29.14
N ALA A 14 7.99 -5.63 30.04
CA ALA A 14 7.28 -6.08 31.23
C ALA A 14 6.86 -4.88 32.11
N ASN A 15 5.60 -4.89 32.57
CA ASN A 15 4.96 -3.83 33.38
C ASN A 15 4.76 -2.48 32.66
N THR A 16 4.71 -2.47 31.33
CA THR A 16 4.22 -1.31 30.55
C THR A 16 2.90 -1.65 29.86
N ASP A 17 2.11 -0.62 29.59
CA ASP A 17 0.90 -0.66 28.80
C ASP A 17 1.09 0.03 27.43
N SER A 18 0.10 -0.14 26.55
CA SER A 18 0.04 0.54 25.27
C SER A 18 -1.40 0.92 24.97
N ASP A 19 -1.59 2.17 24.56
CA ASP A 19 -2.87 2.71 24.09
C ASP A 19 -3.18 2.32 22.63
N LEU A 20 -2.36 1.45 22.01
CA LEU A 20 -2.57 1.02 20.64
C LEU A 20 -3.89 0.25 20.52
N VAL A 21 -4.77 0.75 19.66
CA VAL A 21 -6.06 0.09 19.38
C VAL A 21 -5.79 -1.23 18.64
N PHE A 22 -6.13 -2.33 19.30
CA PHE A 22 -6.01 -3.69 18.79
C PHE A 22 -7.38 -4.28 18.46
N ASP A 23 -7.43 -5.14 17.43
CA ASP A 23 -8.60 -5.91 17.03
C ASP A 23 -8.20 -7.38 16.80
N VAL A 24 -9.14 -8.31 16.97
CA VAL A 24 -8.88 -9.75 16.77
C VAL A 24 -8.33 -10.07 15.38
N THR A 25 -8.67 -9.26 14.37
CA THR A 25 -8.17 -9.37 12.99
C THR A 25 -6.65 -9.19 12.89
N ASP A 26 -6.00 -8.52 13.84
CA ASP A 26 -4.54 -8.33 13.88
C ASP A 26 -3.76 -9.58 14.28
N LEU A 27 -4.42 -10.56 14.90
CA LEU A 27 -3.74 -11.75 15.39
C LEU A 27 -3.15 -12.57 14.25
N LEU A 28 -3.89 -12.76 13.15
CA LEU A 28 -3.40 -13.49 11.99
C LEU A 28 -2.13 -12.87 11.38
N PRO A 29 -2.10 -11.59 10.97
CA PRO A 29 -0.87 -10.97 10.45
C PRO A 29 0.25 -10.94 11.48
N THR A 30 -0.07 -10.75 12.77
CA THR A 30 0.94 -10.82 13.84
C THR A 30 1.58 -12.20 13.90
N PHE A 31 0.79 -13.28 13.85
CA PHE A 31 1.33 -14.64 13.87
C PHE A 31 2.11 -14.96 12.58
N CYS A 32 1.66 -14.47 11.42
CA CYS A 32 2.39 -14.60 10.17
C CYS A 32 3.78 -13.96 10.26
N GLU A 33 3.86 -12.69 10.69
CA GLU A 33 5.13 -11.97 10.81
C GLU A 33 6.05 -12.62 11.85
N LEU A 34 5.52 -13.00 13.02
CA LEU A 34 6.29 -13.68 14.06
C LEU A 34 6.81 -15.06 13.62
N ALA A 35 6.08 -15.74 12.73
CA ALA A 35 6.50 -17.01 12.15
C ALA A 35 7.41 -16.84 10.93
N GLY A 36 7.62 -15.61 10.43
CA GLY A 36 8.39 -15.34 9.22
C GLY A 36 7.72 -15.86 7.94
N VAL A 37 6.40 -15.95 7.93
CA VAL A 37 5.61 -16.37 6.77
C VAL A 37 4.84 -15.20 6.19
N LYS A 38 4.53 -15.25 4.89
CA LYS A 38 3.73 -14.22 4.24
C LYS A 38 2.32 -14.19 4.81
N THR A 39 1.82 -12.99 5.06
CA THR A 39 0.43 -12.75 5.42
C THR A 39 -0.49 -13.03 4.22
N PRO A 40 -1.62 -13.71 4.40
CA PRO A 40 -2.62 -13.86 3.34
C PRO A 40 -3.06 -12.50 2.78
N LEU A 41 -3.42 -12.47 1.50
CA LEU A 41 -3.98 -11.29 0.86
C LEU A 41 -5.44 -11.08 1.29
N GLY A 42 -5.90 -9.83 1.37
CA GLY A 42 -7.31 -9.51 1.62
C GLY A 42 -7.75 -9.65 3.08
N ILE A 43 -6.83 -9.54 4.02
CA ILE A 43 -7.15 -9.44 5.44
C ILE A 43 -7.23 -7.96 5.86
N ASP A 44 -7.96 -7.66 6.93
CA ASP A 44 -8.14 -6.28 7.43
C ASP A 44 -7.13 -5.88 8.51
N GLY A 45 -6.57 -6.86 9.22
CA GLY A 45 -5.71 -6.64 10.37
C GLY A 45 -4.31 -6.13 10.02
N VAL A 46 -3.67 -5.48 10.98
CA VAL A 46 -2.26 -5.04 10.93
C VAL A 46 -1.44 -5.82 11.95
N SER A 47 -0.22 -6.23 11.58
CA SER A 47 0.64 -6.96 12.53
C SER A 47 1.07 -6.07 13.69
N LEU A 48 1.01 -6.62 14.91
CA LEU A 48 1.53 -5.99 16.13
C LEU A 48 2.96 -6.43 16.48
N ALA A 49 3.57 -7.31 15.67
CA ALA A 49 4.90 -7.82 15.94
C ALA A 49 5.95 -6.70 16.16
N PRO A 50 5.92 -5.57 15.41
CA PRO A 50 6.86 -4.48 15.64
C PRO A 50 6.74 -3.86 17.03
N THR A 51 5.51 -3.64 17.52
CA THR A 51 5.26 -3.15 18.88
C THR A 51 5.71 -4.16 19.93
N LEU A 52 5.41 -5.44 19.72
CA LEU A 52 5.73 -6.50 20.68
C LEU A 52 7.25 -6.73 20.81
N ILE A 53 7.99 -6.65 19.70
CA ILE A 53 9.44 -6.92 19.67
C ILE A 53 10.25 -5.63 19.92
N GLY A 54 9.71 -4.46 19.57
CA GLY A 54 10.46 -3.19 19.54
C GLY A 54 11.34 -3.03 18.30
N ALA A 55 11.05 -3.76 17.23
CA ALA A 55 11.84 -3.72 15.99
C ALA A 55 10.94 -3.70 14.75
N GLY A 56 11.35 -2.98 13.71
CA GLY A 56 10.54 -2.80 12.50
C GLY A 56 9.64 -1.57 12.60
N HIS A 57 8.62 -1.52 11.74
CA HIS A 57 7.70 -0.40 11.66
C HIS A 57 6.28 -0.86 11.96
N GLN A 58 5.70 -0.34 13.06
CA GLN A 58 4.31 -0.59 13.40
C GLN A 58 3.40 0.14 12.41
N ARG A 59 2.85 -0.62 11.45
CA ARG A 59 1.79 -0.12 10.57
C ARG A 59 0.57 0.25 11.42
N GLN A 60 -0.07 1.34 11.04
CA GLN A 60 -1.32 1.81 11.65
C GLN A 60 -2.45 1.58 10.66
N ARG A 61 -3.62 1.20 11.16
CA ARG A 61 -4.86 1.30 10.40
C ARG A 61 -5.53 2.63 10.71
N ASP A 62 -6.28 3.15 9.75
CA ASP A 62 -7.01 4.40 9.92
C ASP A 62 -8.24 4.23 10.84
N PHE A 63 -8.90 3.06 10.78
CA PHE A 63 -10.10 2.79 11.57
C PHE A 63 -10.30 1.29 11.87
N VAL A 64 -11.17 0.98 12.82
CA VAL A 64 -11.65 -0.38 13.16
C VAL A 64 -13.16 -0.44 12.97
N ILE A 65 -13.66 -1.58 12.49
CA ILE A 65 -15.10 -1.83 12.37
C ILE A 65 -15.51 -3.04 13.18
N HIS A 66 -16.68 -2.95 13.81
CA HIS A 66 -17.36 -4.08 14.43
C HIS A 66 -18.78 -4.18 13.93
N GLU A 67 -19.21 -5.41 13.62
CA GLU A 67 -20.56 -5.71 13.15
C GLU A 67 -21.23 -6.74 14.05
N ALA A 68 -22.47 -6.47 14.44
CA ALA A 68 -23.28 -7.36 15.25
C ALA A 68 -24.76 -7.27 14.82
N GLY A 69 -25.23 -8.24 14.05
CA GLY A 69 -26.63 -8.33 13.67
C GLY A 69 -27.09 -7.22 12.73
N LYS A 70 -27.74 -6.18 13.27
CA LYS A 70 -28.18 -4.96 12.55
C LYS A 70 -27.39 -3.72 12.96
N TYR A 71 -26.41 -3.91 13.84
CA TYR A 71 -25.55 -2.88 14.38
C TYR A 71 -24.20 -2.96 13.69
N ALA A 72 -23.64 -1.80 13.37
CA ALA A 72 -22.27 -1.67 12.93
C ALA A 72 -21.64 -0.46 13.63
N SER A 73 -20.35 -0.49 13.89
CA SER A 73 -19.64 0.68 14.40
C SER A 73 -18.30 0.84 13.72
N LEU A 74 -17.85 2.08 13.59
CA LEU A 74 -16.52 2.44 13.11
C LEU A 74 -15.83 3.31 14.16
N ILE A 75 -14.62 2.94 14.56
CA ILE A 75 -13.76 3.71 15.46
C ILE A 75 -12.60 4.28 14.64
N ARG A 76 -12.46 5.61 14.64
CA ARG A 76 -11.36 6.34 14.00
C ARG A 76 -10.84 7.45 14.91
N GLY A 77 -9.57 7.34 15.29
CA GLY A 77 -9.02 8.17 16.36
C GLY A 77 -9.89 8.05 17.62
N ASN A 78 -10.32 9.19 18.16
CA ASN A 78 -11.20 9.23 19.34
C ASN A 78 -12.69 9.16 19.01
N HIS A 79 -13.08 9.04 17.74
CA HIS A 79 -14.49 9.09 17.36
C HIS A 79 -15.01 7.70 17.05
N LYS A 80 -16.19 7.39 17.60
CA LYS A 80 -16.92 6.16 17.30
C LYS A 80 -18.27 6.50 16.68
N LEU A 81 -18.46 6.08 15.44
CA LEU A 81 -19.75 6.10 14.76
C LEU A 81 -20.46 4.79 15.07
N VAL A 82 -21.69 4.85 15.56
CA VAL A 82 -22.56 3.69 15.77
C VAL A 82 -23.75 3.78 14.83
N ARG A 83 -23.98 2.71 14.08
CA ARG A 83 -25.11 2.53 13.18
C ARG A 83 -26.07 1.49 13.74
N SER A 84 -27.33 1.87 13.92
CA SER A 84 -28.43 0.99 14.33
C SER A 84 -29.55 1.07 13.28
N GLY A 85 -29.53 0.16 12.31
CA GLY A 85 -30.39 0.25 11.13
C GLY A 85 -30.12 1.53 10.31
N ALA A 86 -31.05 2.48 10.34
CA ALA A 86 -30.92 3.78 9.67
C ALA A 86 -30.43 4.91 10.60
N SER A 87 -30.37 4.67 11.92
CA SER A 87 -29.89 5.65 12.88
C SER A 87 -28.37 5.67 12.91
N LEU A 88 -27.79 6.86 12.99
CA LEU A 88 -26.36 7.11 13.20
C LEU A 88 -26.18 7.95 14.45
N GLU A 89 -25.33 7.48 15.36
CA GLU A 89 -24.91 8.20 16.56
C GLU A 89 -23.38 8.34 16.51
N LEU A 90 -22.86 9.44 17.04
CA LEU A 90 -21.44 9.72 17.06
C LEU A 90 -21.00 10.07 18.48
N TYR A 91 -19.94 9.43 18.95
CA TYR A 91 -19.37 9.63 20.28
C TYR A 91 -17.89 10.02 20.20
N ASP A 92 -17.45 10.94 21.08
CA ASP A 92 -16.03 11.27 21.30
C ASP A 92 -15.53 10.48 22.52
N LEU A 93 -14.89 9.35 22.27
CA LEU A 93 -14.38 8.42 23.29
C LEU A 93 -13.33 9.05 24.20
N GLY A 94 -12.66 10.13 23.77
CA GLY A 94 -11.67 10.84 24.59
C GLY A 94 -12.32 11.71 25.68
N LYS A 95 -13.55 12.18 25.45
CA LYS A 95 -14.31 13.00 26.41
C LYS A 95 -15.43 12.24 27.11
N ASP A 96 -15.99 11.25 26.43
CA ASP A 96 -17.12 10.44 26.89
C ASP A 96 -16.83 8.95 26.61
N PRO A 97 -15.93 8.33 27.40
CA PRO A 97 -15.60 6.91 27.26
C PRO A 97 -16.79 5.98 27.57
N THR A 98 -17.88 6.53 28.13
CA THR A 98 -19.11 5.80 28.46
C THR A 98 -20.18 5.90 27.37
N GLU A 99 -19.94 6.63 26.29
CA GLU A 99 -20.85 6.74 25.13
C GLU A 99 -22.27 7.20 25.52
N THR A 100 -22.35 8.24 26.35
CA THR A 100 -23.61 8.77 26.90
C THR A 100 -24.15 10.00 26.18
N THR A 101 -23.30 10.70 25.43
CA THR A 101 -23.60 11.98 24.77
C THR A 101 -23.42 11.85 23.26
N ASP A 102 -24.53 11.71 22.54
CA ASP A 102 -24.49 11.74 21.07
C ASP A 102 -24.19 13.17 20.57
N ILE A 103 -23.10 13.29 19.82
CA ILE A 103 -22.62 14.56 19.21
C ILE A 103 -22.89 14.63 17.70
N SER A 104 -23.63 13.66 17.14
CA SER A 104 -23.92 13.55 15.70
C SER A 104 -24.53 14.84 15.12
N GLY A 105 -25.47 15.44 15.85
CA GLY A 105 -26.21 16.64 15.42
C GLY A 105 -25.35 17.89 15.21
N THR A 106 -24.17 17.97 15.83
CA THR A 106 -23.25 19.12 15.67
C THR A 106 -22.02 18.80 14.82
N HIS A 107 -21.86 17.55 14.37
CA HIS A 107 -20.68 17.08 13.62
C HIS A 107 -21.06 16.37 12.31
N ALA A 108 -22.03 16.94 11.57
CA ALA A 108 -22.59 16.32 10.36
C ALA A 108 -21.53 15.95 9.30
N ALA A 109 -20.48 16.75 9.12
CA ALA A 109 -19.40 16.45 8.18
C ALA A 109 -18.63 15.19 8.56
N LEU A 110 -18.30 15.02 9.85
CA LEU A 110 -17.62 13.85 10.36
C LEU A 110 -18.53 12.61 10.31
N VAL A 111 -19.82 12.76 10.63
CA VAL A 111 -20.80 11.67 10.48
C VAL A 111 -20.85 11.21 9.02
N ALA A 112 -20.90 12.13 8.06
CA ALA A 112 -20.92 11.79 6.63
C ALA A 112 -19.64 11.05 6.22
N GLU A 113 -18.47 11.55 6.63
CA GLU A 113 -17.18 10.93 6.34
C GLU A 113 -17.08 9.50 6.91
N LEU A 114 -17.34 9.32 8.21
CA LEU A 114 -17.26 8.00 8.84
C LEU A 114 -18.34 7.05 8.31
N SER A 115 -19.52 7.57 7.94
CA SER A 115 -20.56 6.77 7.30
C SER A 115 -20.13 6.30 5.91
N THR A 116 -19.44 7.13 5.13
CA THR A 116 -18.88 6.73 3.84
C THR A 116 -17.84 5.62 4.01
N LEU A 117 -16.94 5.74 4.99
CA LEU A 117 -15.96 4.68 5.29
C LEU A 117 -16.66 3.38 5.69
N LEU A 118 -17.59 3.45 6.64
CA LEU A 118 -18.34 2.30 7.15
C LEU A 118 -19.10 1.60 6.01
N LEU A 119 -19.80 2.33 5.14
CA LEU A 119 -20.51 1.74 4.00
C LEU A 119 -19.56 1.16 2.94
N GLY A 120 -18.38 1.76 2.78
CA GLY A 120 -17.35 1.24 1.90
C GLY A 120 -16.82 -0.14 2.34
N GLU A 121 -16.86 -0.43 3.64
CA GLU A 121 -16.58 -1.77 4.19
C GLU A 121 -17.77 -2.73 4.09
N ARG A 122 -18.74 -2.42 3.23
CA ARG A 122 -19.80 -3.35 2.79
C ARG A 122 -20.71 -3.85 3.93
N VAL A 123 -20.79 -3.13 5.05
CA VAL A 123 -21.65 -3.47 6.22
C VAL A 123 -23.17 -3.50 5.92
N THR A 124 -23.57 -3.09 4.72
CA THR A 124 -24.96 -3.17 4.23
C THR A 124 -25.21 -4.36 3.32
N GLU A 125 -24.17 -5.08 2.91
CA GLU A 125 -24.32 -6.21 2.03
C GLU A 125 -24.99 -7.40 2.74
N PRO A 126 -25.64 -8.28 1.98
CA PRO A 126 -26.19 -9.50 2.54
C PRO A 126 -25.12 -10.31 3.27
N ARG A 127 -25.46 -10.91 4.41
CA ARG A 127 -24.53 -11.72 5.23
C ARG A 127 -23.88 -12.91 4.51
N TRP A 128 -24.42 -13.30 3.36
CA TRP A 128 -23.89 -14.38 2.54
C TRP A 128 -22.87 -13.89 1.50
N SER A 129 -22.69 -12.58 1.34
CA SER A 129 -21.68 -12.01 0.45
C SER A 129 -20.29 -12.29 0.99
N ALA A 130 -19.62 -13.26 0.36
CA ALA A 130 -18.25 -13.63 0.70
C ALA A 130 -17.24 -12.84 -0.16
N ASN A 131 -16.02 -12.78 0.32
CA ASN A 131 -14.88 -12.46 -0.53
C ASN A 131 -14.57 -13.68 -1.39
N THR A 132 -14.32 -13.46 -2.68
CA THR A 132 -14.11 -14.51 -3.67
C THR A 132 -12.69 -14.44 -4.22
N TYR A 133 -12.12 -15.59 -4.58
CA TYR A 133 -10.71 -15.69 -4.96
C TYR A 133 -10.58 -15.96 -6.44
N HIS A 134 -9.89 -15.07 -7.15
CA HIS A 134 -9.76 -15.12 -8.60
C HIS A 134 -8.30 -15.07 -9.02
N HIS A 135 -7.96 -15.90 -9.99
CA HIS A 135 -6.62 -15.99 -10.55
C HIS A 135 -6.63 -15.54 -12.00
N TRP A 136 -5.58 -14.82 -12.39
CA TRP A 136 -5.34 -14.48 -13.78
C TRP A 136 -5.07 -15.72 -14.63
N THR A 137 -5.74 -15.79 -15.78
CA THR A 137 -5.58 -16.83 -16.81
C THR A 137 -5.33 -16.25 -18.19
N GLY A 138 -5.26 -14.92 -18.31
CA GLY A 138 -5.04 -14.25 -19.59
C GLY A 138 -3.64 -14.47 -20.17
N ALA A 139 -3.56 -14.41 -21.50
CA ALA A 139 -2.30 -14.46 -22.23
C ALA A 139 -1.50 -13.15 -22.13
N ASP A 140 -0.27 -13.16 -22.63
CA ASP A 140 0.54 -11.94 -22.77
C ASP A 140 -0.20 -10.87 -23.58
N GLY A 141 -0.24 -9.66 -23.04
CA GLY A 141 -0.94 -8.50 -23.60
C GLY A 141 -2.46 -8.50 -23.40
N ALA A 142 -3.02 -9.43 -22.62
CA ALA A 142 -4.47 -9.49 -22.41
C ALA A 142 -4.97 -8.44 -21.40
N ASN A 143 -6.22 -8.01 -21.57
CA ASN A 143 -6.84 -6.94 -20.78
C ASN A 143 -7.36 -7.45 -19.44
N LEU A 144 -7.16 -6.68 -18.38
CA LEU A 144 -7.66 -6.98 -17.03
C LEU A 144 -9.19 -6.87 -16.95
N SER A 145 -9.82 -6.05 -17.81
CA SER A 145 -11.29 -5.89 -17.86
C SER A 145 -12.04 -7.10 -18.41
N ASP A 146 -11.37 -7.96 -19.18
CA ASP A 146 -12.00 -9.07 -19.86
C ASP A 146 -12.18 -10.25 -18.90
N ALA A 147 -13.44 -10.58 -18.65
CA ALA A 147 -13.85 -11.68 -17.78
C ALA A 147 -13.24 -13.03 -18.17
N SER A 148 -12.95 -13.27 -19.45
CA SER A 148 -12.38 -14.54 -19.92
C SER A 148 -10.93 -14.74 -19.51
N ASN A 149 -10.26 -13.68 -19.02
CA ASN A 149 -8.89 -13.73 -18.51
C ASN A 149 -8.82 -13.99 -16.99
N TRP A 150 -9.95 -14.33 -16.36
CA TRP A 150 -10.03 -14.64 -14.94
C TRP A 150 -10.65 -16.00 -14.71
N SER A 151 -10.16 -16.71 -13.70
CA SER A 151 -10.76 -17.97 -13.27
C SER A 151 -12.14 -17.74 -12.65
N ASP A 152 -13.04 -18.69 -12.87
CA ASP A 152 -14.23 -18.84 -12.03
C ASP A 152 -13.83 -19.24 -10.61
N TYR A 153 -14.56 -18.72 -9.63
CA TYR A 153 -14.54 -19.14 -8.24
C TYR A 153 -15.69 -20.11 -7.99
N ILE A 154 -15.40 -21.23 -7.35
CA ILE A 154 -16.38 -22.26 -6.98
C ILE A 154 -16.15 -22.60 -5.51
N TYR A 155 -17.11 -22.27 -4.65
CA TYR A 155 -17.12 -22.75 -3.28
C TYR A 155 -17.82 -24.11 -3.22
N GLU A 156 -17.03 -25.18 -3.18
CA GLU A 156 -17.53 -26.55 -3.07
C GLU A 156 -17.00 -27.28 -1.83
N ASN A 157 -17.82 -28.15 -1.26
CA ASN A 157 -17.39 -29.10 -0.23
C ASN A 157 -18.11 -30.43 -0.42
N LYS A 158 -17.33 -31.52 -0.50
CA LYS A 158 -17.83 -32.90 -0.73
C LYS A 158 -18.77 -33.03 -1.95
N GLY A 159 -18.47 -32.31 -3.04
CA GLY A 159 -19.24 -32.34 -4.29
C GLY A 159 -20.54 -31.53 -4.27
N ILE A 160 -20.79 -30.75 -3.21
CA ILE A 160 -21.87 -29.77 -3.16
C ILE A 160 -21.26 -28.40 -3.46
N VAL A 161 -21.77 -27.75 -4.51
CA VAL A 161 -21.46 -26.36 -4.82
C VAL A 161 -22.40 -25.46 -4.01
N TYR A 162 -21.83 -24.60 -3.20
CA TYR A 162 -22.54 -23.66 -2.34
C TYR A 162 -22.63 -22.27 -2.96
N ASP A 163 -21.59 -21.87 -3.69
CA ASP A 163 -21.52 -20.58 -4.35
C ASP A 163 -20.60 -20.64 -5.58
N THR A 164 -20.84 -19.75 -6.53
CA THR A 164 -20.00 -19.56 -7.71
C THR A 164 -19.91 -18.09 -8.05
N ASP A 165 -18.71 -17.63 -8.41
CA ASP A 165 -18.47 -16.28 -8.88
C ASP A 165 -17.65 -16.35 -10.17
N SER A 166 -18.11 -15.67 -11.21
CA SER A 166 -17.36 -15.46 -12.45
C SER A 166 -17.49 -14.01 -12.92
N GLY A 167 -16.75 -13.65 -13.97
CA GLY A 167 -16.87 -12.35 -14.61
C GLY A 167 -15.59 -11.54 -14.58
N ALA A 168 -15.76 -10.22 -14.57
CA ALA A 168 -14.64 -9.26 -14.50
C ALA A 168 -14.39 -8.84 -13.03
N PRO A 169 -13.20 -8.25 -12.76
CA PRO A 169 -12.84 -7.79 -11.42
C PRO A 169 -13.86 -6.86 -10.77
N ARG A 170 -14.09 -7.09 -9.48
CA ARG A 170 -15.01 -6.29 -8.65
C ARG A 170 -14.58 -6.31 -7.18
N ILE A 171 -15.13 -5.39 -6.40
CA ILE A 171 -14.75 -5.14 -5.00
C ILE A 171 -14.63 -6.39 -4.12
N PRO A 172 -15.47 -7.44 -4.14
CA PRO A 172 -15.25 -8.62 -3.28
C PRO A 172 -14.02 -9.47 -3.61
N TRP A 173 -13.36 -9.24 -4.75
CA TRP A 173 -12.33 -10.13 -5.25
C TRP A 173 -11.02 -9.96 -4.49
N VAL A 174 -10.47 -11.07 -4.05
CA VAL A 174 -9.06 -11.25 -3.75
C VAL A 174 -8.40 -11.79 -5.02
N ALA A 175 -7.79 -10.88 -5.79
CA ALA A 175 -7.27 -11.17 -7.12
C ALA A 175 -5.77 -11.48 -7.08
N LYS A 176 -5.34 -12.52 -7.80
CA LYS A 176 -3.91 -12.85 -7.97
C LYS A 176 -3.54 -12.93 -9.45
N ILE A 177 -2.63 -12.07 -9.88
CA ILE A 177 -2.03 -12.07 -11.21
C ILE A 177 -0.63 -12.69 -11.09
N GLU A 178 -0.51 -13.95 -11.49
CA GLU A 178 0.73 -14.72 -11.39
C GLU A 178 1.22 -15.11 -12.78
N ASN A 179 2.47 -14.77 -13.10
CA ASN A 179 3.12 -15.32 -14.29
C ASN A 179 3.46 -16.78 -14.03
N LYS A 180 2.78 -17.70 -14.71
CA LYS A 180 3.04 -19.15 -14.68
C LYS A 180 3.90 -19.62 -15.86
N HIS A 181 4.31 -18.70 -16.74
CA HIS A 181 5.11 -18.97 -17.94
C HIS A 181 6.61 -18.81 -17.65
N GLN A 182 7.45 -19.34 -18.54
CA GLN A 182 8.91 -19.22 -18.44
C GLN A 182 9.46 -17.92 -19.00
N THR A 183 8.63 -17.15 -19.70
CA THR A 183 8.95 -15.85 -20.31
C THR A 183 8.18 -14.75 -19.62
N ASP A 184 8.68 -13.53 -19.71
CA ASP A 184 7.99 -12.35 -19.19
C ASP A 184 6.58 -12.24 -19.79
N GLN A 185 5.61 -11.85 -18.98
CA GLN A 185 4.22 -11.67 -19.39
C GLN A 185 3.73 -10.29 -18.97
N THR A 186 2.82 -9.73 -19.75
CA THR A 186 2.20 -8.43 -19.51
C THR A 186 0.68 -8.57 -19.46
N ALA A 187 0.04 -7.99 -18.45
CA ALA A 187 -1.40 -7.74 -18.44
C ALA A 187 -1.65 -6.23 -18.65
N ILE A 188 -2.71 -5.87 -19.36
CA ILE A 188 -3.04 -4.48 -19.67
C ILE A 188 -4.17 -4.01 -18.75
N LEU A 189 -3.91 -2.94 -17.99
CA LEU A 189 -4.97 -2.21 -17.30
C LEU A 189 -5.58 -1.22 -18.30
N ASP A 190 -6.63 -1.67 -18.97
CA ASP A 190 -7.34 -0.96 -20.05
C ASP A 190 -8.52 -0.11 -19.55
N THR A 191 -9.11 -0.51 -18.42
CA THR A 191 -10.14 0.26 -17.71
C THR A 191 -9.78 0.40 -16.24
N ASP A 192 -10.49 1.27 -15.53
CA ASP A 192 -10.36 1.33 -14.08
C ASP A 192 -10.89 0.03 -13.45
N ILE A 193 -10.08 -0.58 -12.58
CA ILE A 193 -10.39 -1.86 -11.94
C ILE A 193 -10.41 -1.68 -10.42
N GLU A 194 -11.41 -2.27 -9.77
CA GLU A 194 -11.52 -2.27 -8.32
C GLU A 194 -11.69 -3.70 -7.77
N THR A 195 -10.91 -4.01 -6.74
CA THR A 195 -10.88 -5.30 -6.04
C THR A 195 -10.70 -5.07 -4.54
N LEU A 196 -10.96 -6.10 -3.72
CA LEU A 196 -10.69 -6.03 -2.29
C LEU A 196 -9.19 -5.96 -2.07
N SER A 197 -8.46 -6.82 -2.78
CA SER A 197 -7.01 -6.83 -2.79
C SER A 197 -6.51 -7.46 -4.06
N ILE A 198 -5.31 -7.06 -4.47
CA ILE A 198 -4.66 -7.61 -5.65
C ILE A 198 -3.18 -7.87 -5.39
N GLU A 199 -2.71 -9.06 -5.74
CA GLU A 199 -1.30 -9.43 -5.74
C GLU A 199 -0.82 -9.68 -7.16
N ILE A 200 0.35 -9.13 -7.49
CA ILE A 200 1.07 -9.39 -8.75
C ILE A 200 2.35 -10.15 -8.40
N SER A 201 2.64 -11.25 -9.09
CA SER A 201 3.86 -12.02 -8.87
C SER A 201 4.41 -12.58 -10.18
N GLY A 202 5.73 -12.48 -10.35
CA GLY A 202 6.42 -13.18 -11.44
C GLY A 202 6.62 -14.66 -11.16
N ASN A 203 7.30 -15.33 -12.07
CA ASN A 203 7.68 -16.73 -11.93
C ASN A 203 9.06 -16.87 -11.29
N THR A 204 9.11 -17.12 -9.98
CA THR A 204 10.38 -17.28 -9.25
C THR A 204 11.19 -18.50 -9.66
N ALA A 205 10.58 -19.49 -10.34
CA ALA A 205 11.30 -20.68 -10.81
C ALA A 205 12.07 -20.40 -12.10
N SER A 206 11.56 -19.54 -12.99
CA SER A 206 12.23 -19.17 -14.26
C SER A 206 12.94 -17.82 -14.21
N GLY A 207 12.60 -16.96 -13.25
CA GLY A 207 13.02 -15.57 -13.22
C GLY A 207 12.16 -14.64 -14.09
N ALA A 208 11.06 -15.15 -14.65
CA ALA A 208 10.22 -14.36 -15.56
C ALA A 208 9.35 -13.33 -14.84
N GLU A 209 9.27 -12.13 -15.39
CA GLU A 209 8.54 -11.01 -14.82
C GLU A 209 7.04 -11.09 -15.13
N GLN A 210 6.18 -10.67 -14.19
CA GLN A 210 4.78 -10.32 -14.48
C GLN A 210 4.63 -8.80 -14.46
N THR A 211 4.33 -8.20 -15.61
CA THR A 211 4.05 -6.77 -15.72
C THR A 211 2.54 -6.50 -15.72
N ILE A 212 2.10 -5.46 -15.03
CA ILE A 212 0.86 -4.73 -15.35
C ILE A 212 1.25 -3.42 -16.03
N SER A 213 0.80 -3.24 -17.27
CA SER A 213 1.00 -2.01 -18.03
C SER A 213 -0.28 -1.18 -17.99
N PHE A 214 -0.18 0.06 -17.50
CA PHE A 214 -1.31 0.96 -17.44
C PHE A 214 -1.51 1.64 -18.79
N GLU A 215 -2.74 1.56 -19.33
CA GLU A 215 -3.15 2.56 -20.31
C GLU A 215 -3.17 3.97 -19.67
N PRO A 216 -3.05 5.05 -20.47
CA PRO A 216 -2.93 6.40 -19.94
C PRO A 216 -4.07 6.76 -18.96
N GLY A 217 -3.69 7.19 -17.75
CA GLY A 217 -4.63 7.72 -16.76
C GLY A 217 -5.50 6.69 -16.02
N ARG A 218 -5.27 5.38 -16.22
CA ARG A 218 -6.09 4.33 -15.58
C ARG A 218 -5.84 4.18 -14.09
N LYS A 219 -6.86 3.70 -13.37
CA LYS A 219 -6.83 3.46 -11.93
C LYS A 219 -6.96 1.97 -11.60
N LEU A 220 -6.06 1.47 -10.75
CA LEU A 220 -6.19 0.16 -10.12
C LEU A 220 -6.39 0.34 -8.62
N THR A 221 -7.52 -0.14 -8.11
CA THR A 221 -7.87 -0.11 -6.69
C THR A 221 -7.78 -1.53 -6.11
N GLY A 222 -6.93 -1.70 -5.10
CA GLY A 222 -6.96 -2.84 -4.18
C GLY A 222 -7.30 -2.28 -2.80
N ARG A 223 -8.57 -2.37 -2.41
CA ARG A 223 -9.12 -1.63 -1.26
C ARG A 223 -8.29 -1.81 0.02
N ASN A 224 -8.00 -3.05 0.40
CA ASN A 224 -7.19 -3.35 1.59
C ASN A 224 -5.69 -3.31 1.28
N GLU A 225 -5.29 -3.86 0.13
CA GLU A 225 -3.88 -3.96 -0.23
C GLU A 225 -3.70 -4.11 -1.74
N ILE A 226 -2.67 -3.45 -2.27
CA ILE A 226 -2.04 -3.80 -3.55
C ILE A 226 -0.64 -4.32 -3.22
N ARG A 227 -0.35 -5.56 -3.58
CA ARG A 227 0.93 -6.22 -3.30
C ARG A 227 1.68 -6.55 -4.59
N LEU A 228 2.87 -6.00 -4.73
CA LEU A 228 3.81 -6.36 -5.78
C LEU A 228 4.83 -7.34 -5.17
N SER A 229 4.62 -8.63 -5.40
CA SER A 229 5.49 -9.72 -4.98
C SER A 229 6.74 -9.83 -5.89
N PRO A 230 7.75 -10.64 -5.54
CA PRO A 230 8.99 -10.75 -6.32
C PRO A 230 8.76 -10.97 -7.83
N LEU A 231 9.61 -10.37 -8.65
CA LEU A 231 9.55 -10.42 -10.12
C LEU A 231 8.22 -9.90 -10.68
N SER A 232 7.54 -9.01 -9.96
CA SER A 232 6.42 -8.25 -10.50
C SER A 232 6.85 -6.85 -10.87
N LYS A 233 6.13 -6.29 -11.84
CA LYS A 233 6.30 -4.91 -12.26
C LYS A 233 4.96 -4.25 -12.50
N VAL A 234 4.81 -3.02 -12.02
CA VAL A 234 3.70 -2.15 -12.42
C VAL A 234 4.28 -0.94 -13.15
N ALA A 235 3.84 -0.72 -14.38
CA ALA A 235 4.25 0.39 -15.22
C ALA A 235 3.12 1.42 -15.31
N LEU A 236 3.22 2.50 -14.54
CA LEU A 236 2.27 3.62 -14.51
C LEU A 236 2.47 4.57 -15.70
N ASN A 237 1.35 5.00 -16.28
CA ASN A 237 1.32 5.98 -17.35
C ASN A 237 0.35 7.13 -17.03
N GLY A 238 0.70 7.95 -16.03
CA GLY A 238 -0.17 9.00 -15.51
C GLY A 238 -1.40 8.47 -14.76
N GLY A 239 -1.45 7.17 -14.48
CA GLY A 239 -2.52 6.49 -13.77
C GLY A 239 -2.34 6.50 -12.25
N THR A 240 -3.22 5.75 -11.56
CA THR A 240 -3.27 5.72 -10.08
C THR A 240 -3.31 4.29 -9.54
N LEU A 241 -2.46 3.98 -8.56
CA LEU A 241 -2.66 2.87 -7.63
C LEU A 241 -3.38 3.40 -6.39
N ALA A 242 -4.51 2.82 -6.00
CA ALA A 242 -5.30 3.29 -4.87
C ALA A 242 -5.56 2.17 -3.85
N SER A 243 -5.40 2.49 -2.57
CA SER A 243 -5.70 1.59 -1.46
C SER A 243 -6.05 2.39 -0.21
N ILE A 244 -6.95 1.87 0.61
CA ILE A 244 -7.23 2.40 1.96
C ILE A 244 -6.19 1.89 2.95
N GLY A 245 -5.66 0.68 2.72
CA GLY A 245 -4.49 0.19 3.45
C GLY A 245 -3.22 0.77 2.84
N TRP A 246 -2.59 0.01 1.95
CA TRP A 246 -1.28 0.39 1.41
C TRP A 246 -0.95 -0.29 0.08
N VAL A 247 0.11 0.23 -0.55
CA VAL A 247 0.82 -0.44 -1.64
C VAL A 247 2.13 -0.99 -1.10
N ASP A 248 2.29 -2.31 -1.19
CA ASP A 248 3.52 -3.02 -0.83
C ASP A 248 4.31 -3.36 -2.08
N LEU A 249 5.57 -2.93 -2.12
CA LEU A 249 6.55 -3.29 -3.13
C LEU A 249 7.60 -4.19 -2.48
N CYS A 250 7.42 -5.50 -2.58
CA CYS A 250 8.33 -6.48 -1.98
C CYS A 250 9.72 -6.47 -2.66
N ALA A 251 10.70 -7.15 -2.04
CA ALA A 251 11.99 -7.40 -2.66
C ALA A 251 11.83 -7.97 -4.09
N ASP A 252 12.70 -7.53 -5.00
CA ASP A 252 12.71 -7.87 -6.43
C ASP A 252 11.46 -7.48 -7.23
N ALA A 253 10.57 -6.68 -6.66
CA ALA A 253 9.47 -6.08 -7.39
C ALA A 253 9.82 -4.66 -7.86
N THR A 254 9.17 -4.20 -8.93
CA THR A 254 9.37 -2.87 -9.51
C THR A 254 8.07 -2.08 -9.66
N LEU A 255 8.00 -0.88 -9.09
CA LEU A 255 7.02 0.13 -9.50
C LEU A 255 7.73 1.15 -10.39
N THR A 256 7.26 1.35 -11.61
CA THR A 256 7.87 2.28 -12.56
C THR A 256 6.89 3.20 -13.25
N GLY A 257 7.37 4.32 -13.78
CA GLY A 257 6.56 5.27 -14.54
C GLY A 257 6.37 6.61 -13.83
N PHE A 258 5.18 7.18 -13.98
CA PHE A 258 4.75 8.44 -13.38
C PHE A 258 3.23 8.40 -13.13
N GLY A 259 2.74 9.15 -12.16
CA GLY A 259 1.33 9.12 -11.76
C GLY A 259 1.14 9.28 -10.26
N THR A 260 0.18 8.57 -9.69
CA THR A 260 -0.21 8.69 -8.29
C THR A 260 -0.24 7.33 -7.58
N VAL A 261 0.25 7.28 -6.36
CA VAL A 261 -0.07 6.27 -5.37
C VAL A 261 -0.95 6.92 -4.32
N ASP A 262 -2.24 6.65 -4.41
CA ASP A 262 -3.26 7.14 -3.49
C ASP A 262 -3.39 6.19 -2.29
N ALA A 263 -2.29 6.06 -1.56
CA ALA A 263 -2.10 5.25 -0.35
C ALA A 263 -0.73 5.58 0.27
N SER A 264 -0.41 4.93 1.40
CA SER A 264 0.99 4.81 1.83
C SER A 264 1.72 3.77 0.98
N LEU A 265 3.00 4.02 0.66
CA LEU A 265 3.85 3.17 -0.17
C LEU A 265 5.03 2.63 0.64
N TYR A 266 5.09 1.30 0.76
CA TYR A 266 6.18 0.58 1.41
C TYR A 266 7.07 -0.07 0.35
N ASN A 267 8.31 0.38 0.28
CA ASN A 267 9.28 -0.05 -0.72
C ASN A 267 10.40 -0.92 -0.11
N GLU A 268 10.37 -2.21 -0.46
CA GLU A 268 11.46 -3.16 -0.28
C GLU A 268 12.14 -3.57 -1.60
N GLY A 269 11.56 -3.15 -2.74
CA GLY A 269 12.07 -3.42 -4.09
C GLY A 269 12.65 -2.17 -4.76
N THR A 270 12.24 -1.91 -6.00
CA THR A 270 12.72 -0.78 -6.81
C THR A 270 11.59 0.16 -7.22
N LEU A 271 11.68 1.42 -6.81
CA LEU A 271 10.83 2.49 -7.31
C LEU A 271 11.56 3.25 -8.42
N CYS A 272 11.05 3.23 -9.65
CA CYS A 272 11.71 3.83 -10.82
C CYS A 272 10.85 4.91 -11.50
N ILE A 273 11.13 6.17 -11.24
CA ILE A 273 10.37 7.32 -11.75
C ILE A 273 11.00 7.80 -13.06
N THR A 274 10.34 7.49 -14.18
CA THR A 274 10.92 7.61 -15.53
C THR A 274 10.53 8.87 -16.29
N LYS A 275 9.56 9.65 -15.80
CA LYS A 275 9.13 10.90 -16.45
C LYS A 275 9.37 12.10 -15.54
N GLY A 276 10.50 12.77 -15.77
CA GLY A 276 10.99 13.82 -14.90
C GLY A 276 10.03 14.99 -14.67
N MET A 277 9.25 15.44 -15.67
CA MET A 277 8.39 16.64 -15.52
C MET A 277 7.15 16.44 -14.63
N THR A 278 6.63 15.21 -14.54
CA THR A 278 5.41 14.91 -13.77
C THR A 278 5.68 14.18 -12.46
N GLY A 279 6.76 13.38 -12.41
CA GLY A 279 7.11 12.62 -11.22
C GLY A 279 6.05 11.61 -10.77
N LEU A 280 6.19 11.13 -9.54
CA LEU A 280 5.21 10.32 -8.84
C LEU A 280 4.73 11.07 -7.60
N THR A 281 3.42 11.08 -7.35
CA THR A 281 2.86 11.57 -6.08
C THR A 281 2.43 10.40 -5.21
N VAL A 282 2.82 10.40 -3.94
CA VAL A 282 2.35 9.47 -2.90
C VAL A 282 1.49 10.27 -1.92
N ASN A 283 0.19 9.98 -1.83
CA ASN A 283 -0.72 10.72 -0.97
C ASN A 283 -0.66 10.32 0.51
N GLY A 284 -0.03 9.18 0.83
CA GLY A 284 0.27 8.76 2.20
C GLY A 284 1.74 8.96 2.58
N ASP A 285 2.21 8.09 3.48
CA ASP A 285 3.62 7.97 3.83
C ASP A 285 4.39 7.20 2.75
N TYR A 286 5.68 7.49 2.63
CA TYR A 286 6.62 6.68 1.84
C TYR A 286 7.69 6.10 2.76
N ARG A 287 7.87 4.78 2.71
CA ARG A 287 8.93 4.11 3.49
C ARG A 287 9.78 3.25 2.59
N GLN A 288 11.08 3.52 2.56
CA GLN A 288 12.06 2.73 1.82
C GLN A 288 12.95 1.94 2.79
N SER A 289 13.07 0.63 2.55
CA SER A 289 13.94 -0.26 3.34
C SER A 289 15.42 -0.08 2.97
N ALA A 290 16.31 -0.67 3.76
CA ALA A 290 17.76 -0.61 3.52
C ALA A 290 18.22 -1.36 2.24
N ASN A 291 17.42 -2.32 1.76
CA ASN A 291 17.74 -3.12 0.58
C ASN A 291 17.05 -2.59 -0.69
N ALA A 292 16.21 -1.57 -0.56
CA ALA A 292 15.43 -1.00 -1.64
C ALA A 292 16.17 0.12 -2.38
N ALA A 293 15.68 0.44 -3.57
CA ALA A 293 16.21 1.51 -4.41
C ALA A 293 15.12 2.49 -4.86
N LEU A 294 15.49 3.77 -4.88
CA LEU A 294 14.77 4.83 -5.57
C LEU A 294 15.59 5.26 -6.78
N ASN A 295 15.05 5.09 -7.98
CA ASN A 295 15.66 5.48 -9.24
C ASN A 295 14.86 6.62 -9.86
N VAL A 296 15.52 7.74 -10.19
CA VAL A 296 14.84 8.94 -10.71
C VAL A 296 15.51 9.50 -11.95
N VAL A 297 14.71 10.14 -12.80
CA VAL A 297 15.17 10.99 -13.90
C VAL A 297 15.19 12.45 -13.44
N VAL A 298 16.38 13.03 -13.35
CA VAL A 298 16.61 14.43 -12.97
C VAL A 298 16.28 15.34 -14.14
N SER A 299 15.28 16.21 -13.98
CA SER A 299 14.73 17.03 -15.08
C SER A 299 14.50 18.51 -14.72
N GLY A 300 14.92 18.95 -13.55
CA GLY A 300 14.59 20.27 -13.00
C GLY A 300 13.24 20.32 -12.26
N HIS A 301 12.45 19.25 -12.29
CA HIS A 301 11.24 19.08 -11.49
C HIS A 301 11.44 18.02 -10.39
N THR A 302 10.62 18.10 -9.34
CA THR A 302 10.59 17.10 -8.27
C THR A 302 10.14 15.74 -8.82
N ALA A 303 10.96 14.71 -8.63
CA ALA A 303 10.66 13.37 -9.10
C ALA A 303 9.64 12.67 -8.20
N LEU A 304 9.78 12.75 -6.88
CA LEU A 304 8.88 12.12 -5.91
C LEU A 304 8.28 13.16 -4.98
N THR A 305 6.95 13.29 -4.98
CA THR A 305 6.23 14.13 -4.01
C THR A 305 5.48 13.24 -3.03
N VAL A 306 5.80 13.32 -1.75
CA VAL A 306 5.14 12.57 -0.67
C VAL A 306 4.30 13.54 0.14
N LYS A 307 3.03 13.23 0.40
CA LYS A 307 2.17 14.10 1.23
C LYS A 307 2.37 13.87 2.71
N GLY A 308 2.69 12.64 3.11
CA GLY A 308 3.05 12.28 4.47
C GLY A 308 4.56 12.35 4.74
N THR A 309 5.02 11.45 5.59
CA THR A 309 6.43 11.28 5.94
C THR A 309 7.15 10.41 4.91
N ALA A 310 8.31 10.85 4.44
CA ALA A 310 9.24 10.05 3.66
C ALA A 310 10.36 9.51 4.57
N ALA A 311 10.23 8.26 5.01
CA ALA A 311 11.29 7.54 5.70
C ALA A 311 12.18 6.82 4.69
N ILE A 312 13.37 7.37 4.42
CA ILE A 312 14.27 6.92 3.37
C ILE A 312 15.47 6.13 3.92
N ASN A 313 15.85 5.10 3.18
CA ASN A 313 17.03 4.26 3.40
C ASN A 313 17.48 3.68 2.05
N GLY A 314 18.37 2.71 2.01
CA GLY A 314 18.75 2.04 0.76
C GLY A 314 19.49 2.96 -0.20
N THR A 315 19.28 2.83 -1.50
CA THR A 315 20.06 3.58 -2.50
C THR A 315 19.20 4.57 -3.30
N LEU A 316 19.84 5.66 -3.71
CA LEU A 316 19.34 6.60 -4.71
C LEU A 316 20.15 6.44 -6.00
N GLY A 317 19.49 6.01 -7.07
CA GLY A 317 20.01 6.02 -8.44
C GLY A 317 19.44 7.19 -9.23
N CYS A 318 20.25 7.83 -10.07
CA CYS A 318 19.80 8.96 -10.87
C CYS A 318 20.32 8.89 -12.30
N THR A 319 19.51 9.42 -13.21
CA THR A 319 19.91 9.71 -14.60
C THR A 319 19.51 11.15 -14.94
N LEU A 320 20.15 11.76 -15.94
CA LEU A 320 19.76 13.08 -16.42
C LEU A 320 18.71 12.94 -17.53
N ALA A 321 17.67 13.77 -17.47
CA ALA A 321 16.76 13.94 -18.60
C ALA A 321 17.52 14.52 -19.81
N PRO A 322 17.10 14.22 -21.05
CA PRO A 322 17.68 14.80 -22.24
C PRO A 322 17.71 16.34 -22.18
N GLY A 323 18.87 16.94 -22.47
CA GLY A 323 19.06 18.39 -22.48
C GLY A 323 19.41 19.03 -21.14
N ILE A 324 19.42 18.28 -20.04
CA ILE A 324 19.90 18.79 -18.75
C ILE A 324 21.44 18.79 -18.75
N LEU A 325 22.04 19.97 -18.56
CA LEU A 325 23.48 20.19 -18.52
C LEU A 325 23.90 20.89 -17.21
N PRO A 326 24.00 20.13 -16.10
CA PRO A 326 24.26 20.70 -14.78
C PRO A 326 25.62 21.40 -14.70
N GLN A 327 25.64 22.59 -14.13
CA GLN A 327 26.84 23.33 -13.77
C GLN A 327 27.16 23.15 -12.28
N PRO A 328 28.44 23.25 -11.85
CA PRO A 328 28.79 23.20 -10.43
C PRO A 328 27.98 24.21 -9.61
N GLY A 329 27.36 23.73 -8.53
CA GLY A 329 26.44 24.49 -7.68
C GLY A 329 24.97 24.41 -8.08
N ASP A 330 24.62 23.86 -9.25
CA ASP A 330 23.23 23.62 -9.62
C ASP A 330 22.57 22.64 -8.65
N ARG A 331 21.32 22.91 -8.30
CA ARG A 331 20.52 22.08 -7.39
C ARG A 331 19.29 21.53 -8.06
N PHE A 332 18.98 20.26 -7.77
CA PHE A 332 17.83 19.56 -8.30
C PHE A 332 17.07 18.89 -7.16
N THR A 333 15.84 19.32 -6.90
CA THR A 333 14.97 18.67 -5.92
C THR A 333 14.54 17.31 -6.44
N ILE A 334 14.84 16.26 -5.70
CA ILE A 334 14.49 14.87 -6.04
C ILE A 334 13.22 14.44 -5.34
N LEU A 335 13.12 14.76 -4.05
CA LEU A 335 12.02 14.36 -3.19
C LEU A 335 11.54 15.56 -2.38
N THR A 336 10.22 15.74 -2.30
CA THR A 336 9.56 16.60 -1.30
C THR A 336 8.62 15.77 -0.44
N ALA A 337 8.52 16.11 0.84
CA ALA A 337 7.65 15.43 1.81
C ALA A 337 7.11 16.40 2.86
N HIS A 338 6.09 16.02 3.64
CA HIS A 338 5.76 16.76 4.86
C HIS A 338 6.92 16.70 5.86
N SER A 339 7.57 15.54 5.95
CA SER A 339 8.84 15.39 6.65
C SER A 339 9.70 14.30 6.01
N VAL A 340 11.02 14.47 6.05
CA VAL A 340 12.00 13.49 5.59
C VAL A 340 12.76 12.95 6.81
N THR A 341 12.83 11.62 6.92
CA THR A 341 13.58 10.94 7.96
C THR A 341 14.50 9.88 7.35
N GLY A 342 15.67 9.66 7.94
CA GLY A 342 16.67 8.75 7.38
C GLY A 342 17.53 9.38 6.27
N ARG A 343 18.37 8.56 5.63
CA ARG A 343 19.32 8.96 4.57
C ARG A 343 19.56 7.79 3.63
N PHE A 344 19.84 8.08 2.36
CA PHE A 344 20.34 7.06 1.43
C PHE A 344 21.78 6.64 1.81
N SER A 345 22.07 5.36 1.60
CA SER A 345 23.35 4.69 1.89
C SER A 345 24.35 4.76 0.73
N ASN A 346 24.20 5.76 -0.15
CA ASN A 346 25.12 6.00 -1.26
C ASN A 346 26.55 6.29 -0.76
N VAL A 347 27.55 5.78 -1.50
CA VAL A 347 28.97 5.97 -1.16
C VAL A 347 29.28 7.47 -1.05
N GLN A 348 29.86 7.87 0.09
CA GLN A 348 30.20 9.27 0.41
C GLN A 348 29.02 10.25 0.34
N GLY A 349 27.77 9.76 0.37
CA GLY A 349 26.58 10.60 0.20
C GLY A 349 26.51 11.24 -1.18
N MET A 350 27.03 10.56 -2.21
CA MET A 350 27.07 11.06 -3.59
C MET A 350 26.33 10.15 -4.56
N VAL A 351 25.79 10.74 -5.61
CA VAL A 351 25.33 10.03 -6.81
C VAL A 351 26.26 10.36 -7.96
N GLU A 352 26.65 9.34 -8.72
CA GLU A 352 27.37 9.52 -9.98
C GLU A 352 26.38 9.39 -11.14
N ILE A 353 26.35 10.39 -12.01
CA ILE A 353 25.49 10.41 -13.20
C ILE A 353 26.38 10.72 -14.41
N ALA A 354 26.55 9.74 -15.30
CA ALA A 354 27.39 9.88 -16.50
C ALA A 354 28.80 10.44 -16.21
N GLY A 355 29.48 9.92 -15.18
CA GLY A 355 30.82 10.35 -14.76
C GLY A 355 30.86 11.68 -13.98
N GLN A 356 29.72 12.30 -13.72
CA GLN A 356 29.62 13.52 -12.93
C GLN A 356 29.15 13.22 -11.50
N HIS A 357 29.78 13.85 -10.52
CA HIS A 357 29.39 13.70 -9.11
C HIS A 357 28.38 14.76 -8.68
N PHE A 358 27.39 14.29 -7.91
CA PHE A 358 26.38 15.09 -7.25
C PHE A 358 26.36 14.73 -5.77
N ARG A 359 26.37 15.72 -4.89
CA ARG A 359 26.19 15.53 -3.44
C ARG A 359 24.69 15.46 -3.13
N ILE A 360 24.31 14.51 -2.29
CA ILE A 360 22.93 14.42 -1.77
C ILE A 360 22.80 15.36 -0.56
N LEU A 361 21.88 16.31 -0.65
CA LEU A 361 21.53 17.24 0.42
C LEU A 361 20.18 16.86 1.02
N TYR A 362 20.03 17.09 2.33
CA TYR A 362 18.83 16.74 3.09
C TYR A 362 18.42 17.93 3.94
N THR A 363 17.12 18.25 3.91
CA THR A 363 16.47 19.19 4.83
C THR A 363 15.42 18.44 5.66
N ALA A 364 14.56 19.17 6.37
CA ALA A 364 13.45 18.56 7.10
C ALA A 364 12.35 18.02 6.17
N ASP A 365 12.25 18.51 4.94
CA ASP A 365 11.12 18.29 4.01
C ASP A 365 11.57 17.99 2.57
N THR A 366 12.86 18.06 2.25
CA THR A 366 13.39 17.82 0.89
C THR A 366 14.66 16.97 0.86
N VAL A 367 14.82 16.27 -0.28
CA VAL A 367 16.10 15.71 -0.71
C VAL A 367 16.49 16.34 -2.05
N GLU A 368 17.71 16.85 -2.14
CA GLU A 368 18.23 17.52 -3.33
C GLU A 368 19.55 16.90 -3.78
N LEU A 369 19.87 17.07 -5.07
CA LEU A 369 21.21 16.86 -5.60
C LEU A 369 21.85 18.20 -5.88
N GLU A 370 23.07 18.41 -5.38
CA GLU A 370 23.92 19.54 -5.72
C GLU A 370 25.06 19.06 -6.63
N LYS A 371 25.19 19.65 -7.81
CA LYS A 371 26.28 19.35 -8.72
C LYS A 371 27.60 19.83 -8.11
N MET A 372 28.57 18.92 -8.01
CA MET A 372 29.92 19.21 -7.47
C MET A 372 30.85 19.87 -8.47
#